data_AF-A0A2I2FEG8-F1
#
_entry.id   AF-A0A2I2FEG8-F1
#
_cell.length_a   1.000
_cell.length_b   1.000
_cell.length_c   1.000
_cell.angle_alpha   90.00
_cell.angle_beta   90.00
_cell.angle_gamma   90.00
#
_symmetry.space_group_name_H-M   'P 1'
#
loop_
_entity.id
_entity.type
_entity.pdbx_description
1 polymer ?
#
loop_
_entity_poly.entity_id
_entity_poly.type
_entity_poly.pdbx_seq_one_letter_code
_entity_poly.pdbx_strand_id
1 'polypeptide(L)'
;MSTPTLTITHITTATTILNINGTTFLTDPFFGSIDGTEYDTTPVWEQADLKSLGLDAIPPPPHLINRRGPALQLNELPPIDAVLLSHEDHLDNLDPEGRKLLDARKVFTTPDGANNLRPRPGVVGLRPWETVTPTIGDKVFRITGTPCKHFPVGEVTGFILETDSLGVHAESGKPNAIYFSGDTVYIDELKEIGKRWHVTAALLNLGNATFDFPVGPIQITMDGQQAVRLMREIGAEVMIPVHFESWEHFREDREGLVEAKTLDPITLFHAPSSSTSTNAYNILKRASTAASSTARGDFQLEVTTAPPTTDQLRNILDYVSADANAASTSRNSKAYAVSDVITGAKDAEDALRKFKEDGGSGFVRPITVDWTNAQAVIGDNESEILRMVHQIEEGN
;
A
#
# COMPACT_ATOMS: atom_id res chain seq x y z
N MET A 1 12.33 -22.08 -15.75
CA MET A 1 12.53 -21.40 -14.45
C MET A 1 11.31 -21.71 -13.60
N SER A 2 11.49 -22.04 -12.32
CA SER A 2 10.36 -22.21 -11.39
C SER A 2 9.60 -20.89 -11.25
N THR A 3 8.28 -20.93 -11.09
CA THR A 3 7.47 -19.75 -10.80
C THR A 3 7.98 -19.09 -9.51
N PRO A 4 8.12 -17.75 -9.46
CA PRO A 4 8.51 -17.07 -8.23
C PRO A 4 7.51 -17.35 -7.11
N THR A 5 7.98 -17.63 -5.91
CA THR A 5 7.14 -17.87 -4.73
C THR A 5 7.46 -16.87 -3.64
N LEU A 6 6.42 -16.22 -3.12
CA LEU A 6 6.44 -15.44 -1.89
C LEU A 6 5.49 -16.09 -0.89
N THR A 7 5.98 -16.45 0.29
CA THR A 7 5.15 -16.87 1.43
C THR A 7 5.38 -15.93 2.59
N ILE A 8 4.29 -15.53 3.23
CA ILE A 8 4.31 -14.59 4.35
C ILE A 8 3.65 -15.27 5.54
N THR A 9 4.31 -15.23 6.69
CA THR A 9 3.76 -15.72 7.96
C THR A 9 3.87 -14.61 8.99
N HIS A 10 2.74 -13.97 9.29
CA HIS A 10 2.65 -12.97 10.36
C HIS A 10 2.73 -13.68 11.72
N ILE A 11 3.61 -13.19 12.60
CA ILE A 11 3.80 -13.73 13.94
C ILE A 11 3.08 -12.85 14.96
N THR A 12 3.36 -11.55 14.93
CA THR A 12 2.74 -10.49 15.74
C THR A 12 3.22 -9.12 15.26
N THR A 13 2.55 -8.02 15.62
CA THR A 13 2.97 -6.63 15.33
C THR A 13 3.59 -6.49 13.93
N ALA A 14 4.85 -6.05 13.80
CA ALA A 14 5.61 -6.05 12.55
C ALA A 14 6.44 -7.32 12.33
N THR A 15 6.53 -8.22 13.32
CA THR A 15 7.27 -9.48 13.21
C THR A 15 6.62 -10.43 12.21
N THR A 16 7.29 -10.60 11.07
CA THR A 16 6.78 -11.37 9.94
C THR A 16 7.90 -12.18 9.30
N ILE A 17 7.62 -13.44 8.98
CA ILE A 17 8.52 -14.27 8.17
C ILE A 17 8.17 -14.04 6.70
N LEU A 18 9.18 -13.67 5.90
CA LEU A 18 9.07 -13.56 4.45
C LEU A 18 9.95 -14.64 3.81
N ASN A 19 9.33 -15.62 3.15
CA ASN A 19 10.06 -16.59 2.34
C ASN A 19 9.99 -16.18 0.86
N ILE A 20 11.13 -15.77 0.31
CA ILE A 20 11.28 -15.34 -1.08
C ILE A 20 12.09 -16.40 -1.82
N ASN A 21 11.42 -17.24 -2.60
CA ASN A 21 12.05 -18.33 -3.36
C ASN A 21 12.98 -19.22 -2.51
N GLY A 22 12.57 -19.55 -1.28
CA GLY A 22 13.34 -20.40 -0.37
C GLY A 22 14.34 -19.65 0.52
N THR A 23 14.55 -18.34 0.34
CA THR A 23 15.31 -17.51 1.28
C THR A 23 14.38 -16.89 2.32
N THR A 24 14.68 -17.08 3.60
CA THR A 24 13.82 -16.67 4.71
C THR A 24 14.34 -15.42 5.39
N PHE A 25 13.53 -14.36 5.37
CA PHE A 25 13.75 -13.12 6.12
C PHE A 25 12.82 -13.07 7.32
N LEU A 26 13.27 -12.40 8.38
CA LEU A 26 12.44 -12.01 9.51
C LEU A 26 12.42 -10.48 9.60
N THR A 27 11.23 -9.88 9.66
CA THR A 27 11.08 -8.45 9.94
C THR A 27 10.97 -8.23 11.44
N ASP A 28 11.51 -7.11 11.94
CA ASP A 28 11.25 -6.52 13.27
C ASP A 28 10.96 -7.57 14.37
N PRO A 29 11.98 -8.31 14.85
CA PRO A 29 11.78 -9.44 15.73
C PRO A 29 11.35 -9.00 17.13
N PHE A 30 10.07 -9.19 17.43
CA PHE A 30 9.45 -9.01 18.73
C PHE A 30 8.90 -10.34 19.24
N PHE A 31 9.41 -10.80 20.38
CA PHE A 31 8.96 -12.03 21.04
C PHE A 31 8.54 -11.81 22.50
N GLY A 32 8.26 -10.55 22.86
CA GLY A 32 7.91 -10.15 24.22
C GLY A 32 6.68 -10.92 24.72
N SER A 33 6.82 -11.55 25.88
CA SER A 33 5.89 -12.55 26.38
C SER A 33 4.83 -11.96 27.32
N ILE A 34 3.57 -12.36 27.08
CA ILE A 34 2.36 -12.29 27.92
C ILE A 34 1.45 -11.06 27.68
N ASP A 35 0.16 -11.35 27.54
CA ASP A 35 -0.94 -10.39 27.48
C ASP A 35 -0.96 -9.50 28.74
N GLY A 36 -1.01 -8.19 28.53
CA GLY A 36 -1.01 -7.19 29.61
C GLY A 36 0.38 -6.80 30.11
N THR A 37 1.45 -7.14 29.38
CA THR A 37 2.79 -6.68 29.74
C THR A 37 2.90 -5.17 29.54
N GLU A 38 3.23 -4.46 30.61
CA GLU A 38 3.52 -3.02 30.60
C GLU A 38 5.02 -2.80 30.52
N TYR A 39 5.44 -1.90 29.64
CA TYR A 39 6.84 -1.52 29.47
C TYR A 39 7.06 -0.09 29.97
N ASP A 40 7.99 0.06 30.92
CA ASP A 40 8.41 1.38 31.39
C ASP A 40 9.40 1.99 30.38
N THR A 41 8.91 2.96 29.61
CA THR A 41 9.69 3.70 28.61
C THR A 41 10.28 5.00 29.14
N THR A 42 10.05 5.34 30.42
CA THR A 42 10.52 6.58 31.04
C THR A 42 12.01 6.89 30.75
N PRO A 43 12.95 5.93 30.88
CA PRO A 43 14.37 6.21 30.69
C PRO A 43 14.75 6.59 29.25
N VAL A 44 14.03 6.07 28.25
CA VAL A 44 14.24 6.39 26.83
C VAL A 44 13.54 7.71 26.49
N TRP A 45 12.32 7.89 27.02
CA TRP A 45 11.50 9.08 26.81
C TRP A 45 12.12 10.35 27.40
N GLU A 46 12.77 10.25 28.57
CA GLU A 46 13.49 11.37 29.19
C GLU A 46 14.71 11.86 28.38
N GLN A 47 15.20 11.05 27.43
CA GLN A 47 16.33 11.41 26.55
C GLN A 47 15.88 12.03 25.22
N ALA A 48 14.58 12.07 24.93
CA ALA A 48 14.04 12.61 23.69
C ALA A 48 14.19 14.15 23.60
N ASP A 49 14.76 14.65 22.50
CA ASP A 49 14.79 16.10 22.22
C ASP A 49 13.48 16.58 21.56
N LEU A 50 12.47 16.79 22.40
CA LEU A 50 11.13 17.21 21.98
C LEU A 50 11.00 18.72 21.75
N LYS A 51 12.09 19.49 21.87
CA LYS A 51 12.06 20.94 21.59
C LYS A 51 11.73 21.23 20.14
N SER A 52 12.12 20.32 19.23
CA SER A 52 11.77 20.37 17.81
C SER A 52 10.26 20.30 17.55
N LEU A 53 9.49 19.78 18.50
CA LEU A 53 8.02 19.70 18.46
C LEU A 53 7.32 20.85 19.21
N GLY A 54 8.07 21.87 19.64
CA GLY A 54 7.52 23.04 20.35
C GLY A 54 7.10 22.75 21.79
N LEU A 55 7.66 21.69 22.39
CA LEU A 55 7.40 21.33 23.79
C LEU A 55 8.53 21.84 24.69
N ASP A 56 8.19 22.68 25.66
CA ASP A 56 9.12 23.24 26.65
C ASP A 56 9.44 22.26 27.80
N ALA A 57 8.68 21.16 27.91
CA ALA A 57 8.86 20.09 28.89
C ALA A 57 8.51 18.73 28.27
N ILE A 58 9.19 17.68 28.73
CA ILE A 58 8.93 16.29 28.31
C ILE A 58 7.58 15.85 28.91
N PRO A 59 6.57 15.48 28.10
CA PRO A 59 5.28 14.98 28.62
C PRO A 59 5.48 13.60 29.27
N PRO A 60 4.49 13.07 30.02
CA PRO A 60 4.58 11.71 30.56
C PRO A 60 4.87 10.69 29.45
N PRO A 61 5.71 9.68 29.71
CA PRO A 61 5.98 8.64 28.73
C PRO A 61 4.69 7.90 28.36
N PRO A 62 4.55 7.48 27.09
CA PRO A 62 3.42 6.67 26.70
C PRO A 62 3.45 5.33 27.43
N HIS A 63 2.30 4.91 27.95
CA HIS A 63 2.13 3.57 28.50
C HIS A 63 2.08 2.58 27.34
N LEU A 64 3.15 1.78 27.19
CA LEU A 64 3.20 0.73 26.19
C LEU A 64 2.71 -0.57 26.80
N ILE A 65 1.51 -1.00 26.39
CA ILE A 65 0.88 -2.25 26.84
C ILE A 65 0.74 -3.20 25.65
N ASN A 66 1.39 -4.35 25.74
CA ASN A 66 1.16 -5.45 24.81
C ASN A 66 -0.03 -6.29 25.29
N ARG A 67 -1.08 -6.38 24.48
CA ARG A 67 -2.33 -7.10 24.71
C ARG A 67 -2.31 -8.53 24.19
N ARG A 68 -1.39 -8.89 23.28
CA ARG A 68 -1.32 -10.23 22.68
C ARG A 68 0.12 -10.70 22.45
N GLY A 69 0.47 -11.88 22.97
CA GLY A 69 1.76 -12.52 22.70
C GLY A 69 1.94 -12.99 21.24
N PRO A 70 3.19 -13.32 20.82
CA PRO A 70 3.47 -13.81 19.48
C PRO A 70 2.87 -15.20 19.20
N ALA A 71 2.40 -15.41 17.97
CA ALA A 71 1.84 -16.69 17.54
C ALA A 71 2.87 -17.83 17.44
N LEU A 72 4.15 -17.47 17.27
CA LEU A 72 5.29 -18.39 17.28
C LEU A 72 6.34 -17.88 18.27
N GLN A 73 6.87 -18.78 19.07
CA GLN A 73 8.00 -18.53 19.95
C GLN A 73 9.33 -18.67 19.20
N LEU A 74 10.40 -18.17 19.82
CA LEU A 74 11.74 -18.15 19.24
C LEU A 74 12.23 -19.53 18.76
N ASN A 75 11.90 -20.59 19.50
CA ASN A 75 12.29 -21.97 19.23
C ASN A 75 11.40 -22.67 18.18
N GLU A 76 10.33 -22.02 17.72
CA GLU A 76 9.41 -22.51 16.70
C GLU A 76 9.71 -21.90 15.32
N LEU A 77 10.62 -20.93 15.25
CA LEU A 77 11.01 -20.29 14.00
C LEU A 77 11.73 -21.26 13.05
N PRO A 78 11.45 -21.19 11.75
CA PRO A 78 12.29 -21.85 10.75
C PRO A 78 13.70 -21.21 10.73
N PRO A 79 14.67 -21.83 10.03
CA PRO A 79 15.95 -21.18 9.75
C PRO A 79 15.74 -19.80 9.10
N ILE A 80 16.33 -18.77 9.72
CA ILE A 80 16.26 -17.38 9.25
C ILE A 80 17.61 -16.99 8.64
N ASP A 81 17.62 -16.61 7.37
CA ASP A 81 18.82 -16.26 6.62
C ASP A 81 19.26 -14.80 6.84
N ALA A 82 18.27 -13.90 6.98
CA ALA A 82 18.51 -12.47 7.21
C ALA A 82 17.37 -11.81 8.00
N VAL A 83 17.68 -10.66 8.60
CA VAL A 83 16.73 -9.82 9.33
C VAL A 83 16.61 -8.47 8.64
N LEU A 84 15.37 -8.02 8.45
CA LEU A 84 15.04 -6.66 8.01
C LEU A 84 14.52 -5.93 9.25
N LEU A 85 15.39 -5.12 9.85
CA LEU A 85 15.10 -4.42 11.08
C LEU A 85 14.86 -2.95 10.73
N SER A 86 13.60 -2.50 10.76
CA SER A 86 13.25 -1.14 10.38
C SER A 86 13.91 -0.10 11.28
N HIS A 87 13.98 -0.40 12.58
CA HIS A 87 14.68 0.33 13.62
C HIS A 87 14.83 -0.55 14.87
N GLU A 88 15.83 -0.24 15.70
CA GLU A 88 16.24 -1.07 16.83
C GLU A 88 15.87 -0.49 18.20
N ASP A 89 15.39 0.75 18.27
CA ASP A 89 15.19 1.49 19.51
C ASP A 89 13.78 1.38 20.07
N HIS A 90 12.82 0.88 19.29
CA HIS A 90 11.44 0.64 19.74
C HIS A 90 11.19 -0.81 20.15
N LEU A 91 10.54 -0.98 21.30
CA LEU A 91 10.32 -2.29 21.92
C LEU A 91 9.38 -3.17 21.13
N ASP A 92 8.41 -2.58 20.43
CA ASP A 92 7.43 -3.26 19.58
C ASP A 92 8.00 -3.77 18.24
N ASN A 93 9.19 -3.31 17.87
CA ASN A 93 9.94 -3.77 16.69
C ASN A 93 11.16 -4.62 17.07
N LEU A 94 11.77 -4.42 18.24
CA LEU A 94 12.92 -5.18 18.70
C LEU A 94 13.00 -5.30 20.23
N ASP A 95 12.54 -6.43 20.77
CA ASP A 95 12.61 -6.72 22.19
C ASP A 95 13.92 -7.45 22.60
N PRO A 96 14.19 -7.60 23.91
CA PRO A 96 15.37 -8.32 24.39
C PRO A 96 15.47 -9.77 23.87
N GLU A 97 14.36 -10.47 23.64
CA GLU A 97 14.39 -11.83 23.06
C GLU A 97 14.72 -11.80 21.57
N GLY A 98 14.08 -10.92 20.79
CA GLY A 98 14.38 -10.72 19.38
C GLY A 98 15.82 -10.30 19.11
N ARG A 99 16.42 -9.50 20.00
CA ARG A 99 17.85 -9.13 19.93
C ARG A 99 18.80 -10.32 19.92
N LYS A 100 18.42 -11.43 20.55
CA LYS A 100 19.22 -12.68 20.54
C LYS A 100 19.29 -13.29 19.15
N LEU A 101 18.33 -12.99 18.26
CA LEU A 101 18.36 -13.48 16.88
C LEU A 101 19.36 -12.72 16.01
N LEU A 102 19.76 -11.51 16.38
CA LEU A 102 20.65 -10.72 15.52
C LEU A 102 22.05 -11.31 15.43
N ASP A 103 22.43 -12.13 16.42
CA ASP A 103 23.74 -12.77 16.47
C ASP A 103 23.87 -13.83 15.35
N ALA A 104 25.01 -13.80 14.66
CA ALA A 104 25.36 -14.68 13.54
C ALA A 104 24.45 -14.56 12.29
N ARG A 105 23.58 -13.54 12.20
CA ARG A 105 22.72 -13.28 11.03
C ARG A 105 23.15 -12.01 10.29
N LYS A 106 22.74 -11.90 9.02
CA LYS A 106 22.77 -10.63 8.29
C LYS A 106 21.59 -9.79 8.73
N VAL A 107 21.84 -8.57 9.17
CA VAL A 107 20.81 -7.64 9.64
C VAL A 107 20.93 -6.37 8.82
N PHE A 108 19.84 -5.94 8.19
CA PHE A 108 19.76 -4.66 7.49
C PHE A 108 18.91 -3.72 8.32
N THR A 109 19.41 -2.51 8.59
CA THR A 109 18.79 -1.53 9.49
C THR A 109 19.22 -0.12 9.13
N THR A 110 18.85 0.87 9.93
CA THR A 110 19.32 2.26 9.81
C THR A 110 20.82 2.41 10.13
N PRO A 111 21.48 3.48 9.65
CA PRO A 111 22.85 3.81 10.05
C PRO A 111 23.03 3.93 11.57
N ASP A 112 22.07 4.57 12.26
CA ASP A 112 22.10 4.66 13.72
C ASP A 112 21.98 3.27 14.37
N GLY A 113 21.05 2.43 13.90
CA GLY A 113 20.92 1.07 14.41
C GLY A 113 22.14 0.19 14.18
N ALA A 114 22.81 0.34 13.05
CA ALA A 114 24.08 -0.34 12.81
C ALA A 114 25.18 0.12 13.78
N ASN A 115 25.13 1.36 14.25
CA ASN A 115 26.05 1.86 15.28
C ASN A 115 25.67 1.35 16.67
N ASN A 116 24.39 1.39 17.03
CA ASN A 116 23.87 0.99 18.35
C ASN A 116 23.95 -0.52 18.60
N LEU A 117 23.91 -1.34 17.54
CA LEU A 117 23.99 -2.80 17.62
C LEU A 117 25.42 -3.37 17.59
N ARG A 118 26.45 -2.50 17.58
CA ARG A 118 27.86 -2.92 17.65
C ARG A 118 28.13 -3.78 18.90
N PRO A 119 29.07 -4.76 18.82
CA PRO A 119 30.04 -4.99 17.75
C PRO A 119 29.59 -6.02 16.70
N ARG A 120 28.29 -6.28 16.53
CA ARG A 120 27.79 -7.32 15.61
C ARG A 120 28.27 -7.08 14.18
N PRO A 121 29.12 -7.97 13.61
CA PRO A 121 29.73 -7.73 12.29
C PRO A 121 28.77 -7.95 11.11
N GLY A 122 27.61 -8.58 11.35
CA GLY A 122 26.60 -8.87 10.34
C GLY A 122 25.57 -7.76 10.14
N VAL A 123 25.66 -6.65 10.88
CA VAL A 123 24.70 -5.53 10.82
C VAL A 123 25.15 -4.50 9.80
N VAL A 124 24.26 -4.14 8.90
CA VAL A 124 24.48 -3.20 7.79
C VAL A 124 23.45 -2.08 7.86
N GLY A 125 23.93 -0.84 8.01
CA GLY A 125 23.10 0.37 7.98
C GLY A 125 22.85 0.84 6.55
N LEU A 126 21.62 1.23 6.23
CA LEU A 126 21.20 1.73 4.91
C LEU A 126 20.58 3.12 5.04
N ARG A 127 21.13 4.11 4.33
CA ARG A 127 20.45 5.41 4.16
C ARG A 127 19.28 5.28 3.18
N PRO A 128 18.35 6.24 3.17
CA PRO A 128 17.32 6.30 2.12
C PRO A 128 17.93 6.22 0.72
N TRP A 129 17.40 5.31 -0.09
CA TRP A 129 17.82 4.97 -1.45
C TRP A 129 19.21 4.34 -1.60
N GLU A 130 19.88 4.01 -0.49
CA GLU A 130 21.11 3.24 -0.51
C GLU A 130 20.80 1.76 -0.74
N THR A 131 21.46 1.16 -1.73
CA THR A 131 21.30 -0.25 -2.08
C THR A 131 22.55 -1.04 -1.74
N VAL A 132 22.39 -2.17 -1.07
CA VAL A 132 23.43 -3.19 -0.87
C VAL A 132 23.09 -4.45 -1.64
N THR A 133 24.12 -5.23 -2.01
CA THR A 133 23.96 -6.42 -2.86
C THR A 133 24.50 -7.69 -2.19
N PRO A 134 23.92 -8.14 -1.06
CA PRO A 134 24.38 -9.31 -0.33
C PRO A 134 23.98 -10.63 -1.03
N THR A 135 24.83 -11.64 -0.89
CA THR A 135 24.43 -13.03 -1.12
C THR A 135 23.76 -13.58 0.14
N ILE A 136 22.48 -13.94 0.09
CA ILE A 136 21.71 -14.47 1.23
C ILE A 136 21.21 -15.86 0.84
N GLY A 137 21.60 -16.88 1.61
CA GLY A 137 21.50 -18.27 1.16
C GLY A 137 22.30 -18.49 -0.13
N ASP A 138 21.63 -18.98 -1.17
CA ASP A 138 22.17 -19.24 -2.50
C ASP A 138 21.84 -18.13 -3.52
N LYS A 139 21.25 -17.00 -3.09
CA LYS A 139 20.73 -15.94 -3.97
C LYS A 139 21.40 -14.60 -3.72
N VAL A 140 21.48 -13.80 -4.78
CA VAL A 140 21.88 -12.39 -4.68
C VAL A 140 20.62 -11.54 -4.52
N PHE A 141 20.59 -10.74 -3.46
CA PHE A 141 19.54 -9.74 -3.24
C PHE A 141 20.10 -8.35 -3.50
N ARG A 142 19.27 -7.44 -4.02
CA ARG A 142 19.49 -6.00 -3.91
C ARG A 142 18.50 -5.49 -2.88
N ILE A 143 19.02 -4.94 -1.79
CA ILE A 143 18.22 -4.45 -0.66
C ILE A 143 18.43 -2.95 -0.60
N THR A 144 17.36 -2.19 -0.79
CA THR A 144 17.39 -0.72 -0.81
C THR A 144 16.64 -0.18 0.40
N GLY A 145 17.27 0.68 1.20
CA GLY A 145 16.58 1.40 2.27
C GLY A 145 15.59 2.43 1.70
N THR A 146 14.41 2.57 2.26
CA THR A 146 13.42 3.60 1.87
C THR A 146 13.35 4.72 2.91
N PRO A 147 13.01 5.95 2.50
CA PRO A 147 12.81 7.04 3.46
C PRO A 147 11.59 6.74 4.33
N CYS A 148 11.74 6.98 5.63
CA CYS A 148 10.65 6.91 6.60
C CYS A 148 10.58 8.22 7.38
N LYS A 149 9.39 8.51 7.89
CA LYS A 149 9.16 9.62 8.81
C LYS A 149 8.42 9.10 10.03
N HIS A 150 9.17 9.00 11.13
CA HIS A 150 8.70 8.53 12.41
C HIS A 150 9.14 9.54 13.47
N PHE A 151 8.19 10.02 14.27
CA PHE A 151 8.44 11.00 15.33
C PHE A 151 8.31 10.31 16.69
N PRO A 152 8.95 10.81 17.77
CA PRO A 152 9.85 11.96 17.83
C PRO A 152 11.35 11.61 17.89
N VAL A 153 11.72 10.33 17.98
CA VAL A 153 13.10 9.85 18.15
C VAL A 153 13.31 8.62 17.27
N GLY A 154 14.57 8.38 16.87
CA GLY A 154 14.96 7.17 16.14
C GLY A 154 15.02 7.35 14.64
N GLU A 155 16.03 6.74 14.02
CA GLU A 155 16.04 6.56 12.57
C GLU A 155 15.23 5.32 12.24
N VAL A 156 14.25 5.45 11.34
CA VAL A 156 13.51 4.32 10.77
C VAL A 156 13.83 4.18 9.29
N THR A 157 13.87 2.95 8.79
CA THR A 157 13.92 2.65 7.35
C THR A 157 12.94 1.55 6.97
N GLY A 158 12.39 1.65 5.77
CA GLY A 158 11.76 0.54 5.09
C GLY A 158 12.73 -0.10 4.09
N PHE A 159 12.27 -1.14 3.39
CA PHE A 159 13.13 -1.94 2.51
C PHE A 159 12.42 -2.28 1.21
N ILE A 160 13.13 -2.09 0.09
CA ILE A 160 12.82 -2.73 -1.18
C ILE A 160 13.73 -3.94 -1.35
N LEU A 161 13.12 -5.10 -1.58
CA LEU A 161 13.81 -6.37 -1.84
C LEU A 161 13.65 -6.74 -3.31
N GLU A 162 14.78 -6.80 -4.01
CA GLU A 162 14.84 -7.34 -5.36
C GLU A 162 15.75 -8.57 -5.40
N THR A 163 15.43 -9.50 -6.28
CA THR A 163 16.35 -10.57 -6.69
C THR A 163 15.98 -11.01 -8.10
N ASP A 164 16.93 -11.54 -8.85
CA ASP A 164 16.73 -11.91 -10.26
C ASP A 164 15.61 -12.96 -10.42
N SER A 165 15.36 -13.77 -9.38
CA SER A 165 14.30 -14.76 -9.38
C SER A 165 12.88 -14.18 -9.20
N LEU A 166 12.73 -12.90 -8.85
CA LEU A 166 11.43 -12.21 -8.90
C LEU A 166 11.09 -11.75 -10.33
N GLY A 167 12.09 -11.66 -11.21
CA GLY A 167 11.92 -11.26 -12.60
C GLY A 167 11.65 -9.77 -12.79
N VAL A 168 11.15 -9.43 -13.98
CA VAL A 168 10.78 -8.07 -14.38
C VAL A 168 9.32 -8.04 -14.79
N HIS A 169 8.66 -6.93 -14.53
CA HIS A 169 7.28 -6.72 -14.94
C HIS A 169 7.22 -6.54 -16.46
N ALA A 170 6.37 -7.34 -17.13
CA ALA A 170 6.37 -7.45 -18.58
C ALA A 170 6.02 -6.13 -19.29
N GLU A 171 5.12 -5.33 -18.71
CA GLU A 171 4.63 -4.11 -19.36
C GLU A 171 5.51 -2.90 -19.05
N SER A 172 5.92 -2.75 -17.80
CA SER A 172 6.68 -1.58 -17.35
C SER A 172 8.19 -1.75 -17.52
N GLY A 173 8.67 -2.98 -17.71
CA GLY A 173 10.10 -3.32 -17.76
C GLY A 173 10.83 -3.13 -16.43
N LYS A 174 10.12 -2.78 -15.35
CA LYS A 174 10.69 -2.52 -14.03
C LYS A 174 11.03 -3.84 -13.34
N PRO A 175 12.07 -3.89 -12.50
CA PRO A 175 12.31 -5.02 -11.61
C PRO A 175 11.12 -5.25 -10.68
N ASN A 176 10.71 -6.52 -10.55
CA ASN A 176 9.72 -6.92 -9.55
C ASN A 176 10.36 -6.85 -8.17
N ALA A 177 9.65 -6.27 -7.21
CA ALA A 177 10.15 -6.08 -5.86
C ALA A 177 9.08 -6.28 -4.79
N ILE A 178 9.56 -6.60 -3.59
CA ILE A 178 8.75 -6.63 -2.37
C ILE A 178 9.13 -5.40 -1.54
N TYR A 179 8.12 -4.68 -1.05
CA TYR A 179 8.29 -3.51 -0.20
C TYR A 179 7.91 -3.85 1.24
N PHE A 180 8.74 -3.48 2.21
CA PHE A 180 8.43 -3.44 3.63
C PHE A 180 8.54 -2.00 4.11
N SER A 181 7.48 -1.40 4.66
CA SER A 181 7.47 0.04 4.95
C SER A 181 8.34 0.45 6.13
N GLY A 182 8.51 -0.44 7.11
CA GLY A 182 8.87 -0.01 8.46
C GLY A 182 7.83 0.95 9.04
N ASP A 183 8.16 1.55 10.18
CA ASP A 183 7.34 2.55 10.84
C ASP A 183 7.47 3.92 10.15
N THR A 184 6.43 4.32 9.43
CA THR A 184 6.39 5.62 8.77
C THR A 184 4.97 6.10 8.62
N VAL A 185 4.77 7.42 8.70
CA VAL A 185 3.60 8.06 8.09
C VAL A 185 3.79 8.18 6.58
N TYR A 186 2.72 8.50 5.87
CA TYR A 186 2.83 8.82 4.45
C TYR A 186 3.69 10.08 4.22
N ILE A 187 4.66 9.98 3.32
CA ILE A 187 5.46 11.10 2.80
C ILE A 187 5.49 11.03 1.26
N ASP A 188 5.45 12.20 0.60
CA ASP A 188 5.38 12.26 -0.87
C ASP A 188 6.58 11.57 -1.56
N GLU A 189 7.72 11.47 -0.88
CA GLU A 189 8.92 10.80 -1.40
C GLU A 189 8.70 9.29 -1.65
N LEU A 190 7.75 8.65 -0.96
CA LEU A 190 7.44 7.23 -1.16
C LEU A 190 6.90 6.95 -2.58
N LYS A 191 6.34 7.95 -3.27
CA LYS A 191 5.91 7.83 -4.68
C LYS A 191 7.06 7.44 -5.62
N GLU A 192 8.30 7.74 -5.25
CA GLU A 192 9.48 7.37 -6.03
C GLU A 192 9.66 5.84 -6.12
N ILE A 193 9.09 5.07 -5.19
CA ILE A 193 9.12 3.60 -5.23
C ILE A 193 8.47 3.10 -6.52
N GLY A 194 7.24 3.53 -6.81
CA GLY A 194 6.52 3.12 -8.01
C GLY A 194 7.14 3.59 -9.31
N LYS A 195 8.04 4.58 -9.28
CA LYS A 195 8.81 5.01 -10.45
C LYS A 195 9.95 4.05 -10.78
N ARG A 196 10.55 3.43 -9.76
CA ARG A 196 11.76 2.61 -9.87
C ARG A 196 11.47 1.11 -9.93
N TRP A 197 10.45 0.64 -9.22
CA TRP A 197 10.11 -0.78 -9.12
C TRP A 197 8.67 -1.05 -9.53
N HIS A 198 8.41 -2.31 -9.89
CA HIS A 198 7.08 -2.88 -9.90
C HIS A 198 6.88 -3.65 -8.59
N VAL A 199 6.05 -3.12 -7.70
CA VAL A 199 5.89 -3.68 -6.36
C VAL A 199 4.84 -4.80 -6.40
N THR A 200 5.28 -6.05 -6.36
CA THR A 200 4.36 -7.20 -6.39
C THR A 200 3.68 -7.43 -5.04
N ALA A 201 4.32 -7.00 -3.95
CA ALA A 201 3.78 -7.09 -2.60
C ALA A 201 4.34 -5.97 -1.73
N ALA A 202 3.47 -5.32 -0.95
CA ALA A 202 3.82 -4.29 0.01
C ALA A 202 3.35 -4.70 1.41
N LEU A 203 4.30 -5.00 2.29
CA LEU A 203 4.10 -5.22 3.72
C LEU A 203 4.12 -3.85 4.42
N LEU A 204 2.98 -3.40 4.95
CA LEU A 204 2.83 -2.05 5.50
C LEU A 204 2.49 -2.09 7.00
N ASN A 205 3.17 -1.25 7.79
CA ASN A 205 2.87 -1.04 9.21
C ASN A 205 1.73 -0.02 9.36
N LEU A 206 0.52 -0.49 9.71
CA LEU A 206 -0.73 0.26 9.57
C LEU A 206 -1.54 0.45 10.87
N GLY A 207 -0.89 0.51 12.04
CA GLY A 207 -1.61 0.64 13.31
C GLY A 207 -2.14 2.04 13.64
N ASN A 208 -1.93 3.03 12.76
CA ASN A 208 -2.22 4.43 13.02
C ASN A 208 -1.73 4.87 14.43
N ALA A 209 -0.52 4.43 14.80
CA ALA A 209 0.07 4.74 16.10
C ALA A 209 0.09 6.27 16.25
N THR A 210 -0.52 6.75 17.33
CA THR A 210 -0.70 8.19 17.55
C THR A 210 -0.54 8.49 19.03
N PHE A 211 0.34 9.44 19.33
CA PHE A 211 0.55 9.95 20.69
C PHE A 211 -0.07 11.32 20.86
N ASP A 212 -0.77 11.51 21.97
CA ASP A 212 -1.35 12.80 22.32
C ASP A 212 -0.31 13.67 23.02
N PHE A 213 0.08 14.77 22.39
CA PHE A 213 0.95 15.78 22.97
C PHE A 213 0.14 17.04 23.33
N PRO A 214 0.66 17.92 24.21
CA PRO A 214 0.02 19.22 24.49
C PRO A 214 -0.23 20.08 23.24
N VAL A 215 0.53 19.86 22.16
CA VAL A 215 0.41 20.55 20.87
C VAL A 215 -0.60 19.90 19.91
N GLY A 216 -1.21 18.78 20.31
CA GLY A 216 -2.13 17.97 19.49
C GLY A 216 -1.62 16.54 19.27
N PRO A 217 -2.45 15.67 18.69
CA PRO A 217 -2.07 14.30 18.35
C PRO A 217 -1.00 14.29 17.25
N ILE A 218 0.02 13.46 17.41
CA ILE A 218 1.06 13.21 16.41
C ILE A 218 0.95 11.75 15.98
N GLN A 219 0.59 11.54 14.72
CA GLN A 219 0.59 10.24 14.04
C GLN A 219 2.03 9.87 13.65
N ILE A 220 2.40 8.60 13.85
CA ILE A 220 3.78 8.12 13.64
C ILE A 220 3.88 6.90 12.74
N THR A 221 2.77 6.19 12.50
CA THR A 221 2.64 5.16 11.46
C THR A 221 1.43 5.44 10.58
N MET A 222 1.41 4.89 9.36
CA MET A 222 0.28 5.05 8.44
C MET A 222 -1.04 4.55 9.04
N ASP A 223 -2.13 5.19 8.62
CA ASP A 223 -3.49 4.67 8.66
C ASP A 223 -3.87 4.01 7.32
N GLY A 224 -5.06 3.40 7.26
CA GLY A 224 -5.56 2.75 6.06
C GLY A 224 -5.76 3.70 4.87
N GLN A 225 -6.15 4.97 5.10
CA GLN A 225 -6.33 5.93 4.01
C GLN A 225 -4.99 6.29 3.35
N GLN A 226 -3.97 6.52 4.17
CA GLN A 226 -2.59 6.71 3.74
C GLN A 226 -2.05 5.49 3.01
N ALA A 227 -2.35 4.28 3.49
CA ALA A 227 -1.94 3.03 2.88
C ALA A 227 -2.53 2.88 1.47
N VAL A 228 -3.85 3.07 1.30
CA VAL A 228 -4.50 2.93 -0.01
C VAL A 228 -4.00 4.00 -0.98
N ARG A 229 -3.79 5.24 -0.52
CA ARG A 229 -3.15 6.28 -1.33
C ARG A 229 -1.77 5.83 -1.82
N LEU A 230 -0.94 5.32 -0.91
CA LEU A 230 0.41 4.86 -1.24
C LEU A 230 0.36 3.71 -2.26
N MET A 231 -0.47 2.69 -2.03
CA MET A 231 -0.65 1.54 -2.91
C MET A 231 -1.00 1.96 -4.34
N ARG A 232 -1.93 2.92 -4.50
CA ARG A 232 -2.32 3.47 -5.81
C ARG A 232 -1.16 4.21 -6.48
N GLU A 233 -0.46 5.06 -5.74
CA GLU A 233 0.61 5.88 -6.29
C GLU A 233 1.86 5.06 -6.67
N ILE A 234 2.17 3.99 -5.93
CA ILE A 234 3.30 3.11 -6.24
C ILE A 234 2.93 1.98 -7.21
N GLY A 235 1.63 1.79 -7.50
CA GLY A 235 1.14 0.71 -8.35
C GLY A 235 1.40 -0.68 -7.78
N ALA A 236 1.34 -0.84 -6.46
CA ALA A 236 1.60 -2.12 -5.82
C ALA A 236 0.41 -3.09 -6.01
N GLU A 237 0.70 -4.36 -6.31
CA GLU A 237 -0.34 -5.35 -6.63
C GLU A 237 -1.08 -5.86 -5.39
N VAL A 238 -0.35 -6.11 -4.29
CA VAL A 238 -0.89 -6.70 -3.06
C VAL A 238 -0.45 -5.90 -1.85
N MET A 239 -1.41 -5.47 -1.03
CA MET A 239 -1.18 -4.89 0.29
C MET A 239 -1.25 -6.01 1.34
N ILE A 240 -0.23 -6.12 2.19
CA ILE A 240 -0.23 -6.97 3.37
C ILE A 240 -0.14 -6.06 4.61
N PRO A 241 -1.25 -5.79 5.29
CA PRO A 241 -1.23 -5.00 6.52
C PRO A 241 -0.58 -5.80 7.65
N VAL A 242 0.27 -5.13 8.43
CA VAL A 242 0.86 -5.60 9.70
C VAL A 242 0.91 -4.43 10.69
N HIS A 243 1.41 -4.66 11.90
CA HIS A 243 1.60 -3.61 12.92
C HIS A 243 0.32 -2.83 13.28
N PHE A 244 -0.84 -3.49 13.26
CA PHE A 244 -2.15 -2.90 13.60
C PHE A 244 -2.85 -3.61 14.76
N GLU A 245 -2.24 -4.66 15.32
CA GLU A 245 -2.80 -5.41 16.44
C GLU A 245 -1.75 -5.68 17.50
N SER A 246 -2.20 -6.06 18.70
CA SER A 246 -1.40 -6.41 19.88
C SER A 246 -0.96 -5.24 20.77
N TRP A 247 -0.85 -3.99 20.31
CA TRP A 247 -0.46 -2.87 21.17
C TRP A 247 -1.58 -1.85 21.38
N GLU A 248 -1.67 -1.31 22.61
CA GLU A 248 -2.74 -0.36 22.98
C GLU A 248 -2.63 1.01 22.31
N HIS A 249 -1.44 1.41 21.87
CA HIS A 249 -1.24 2.70 21.22
C HIS A 249 -1.64 2.70 19.73
N PHE A 250 -2.02 1.54 19.17
CA PHE A 250 -2.62 1.46 17.85
C PHE A 250 -4.07 1.96 17.89
N ARG A 251 -4.41 2.89 16.99
CA ARG A 251 -5.73 3.52 16.91
C ARG A 251 -6.58 2.98 15.77
N GLU A 252 -6.02 2.10 14.95
CA GLU A 252 -6.72 1.47 13.84
C GLU A 252 -6.44 -0.04 13.87
N ASP A 253 -7.50 -0.83 13.91
CA ASP A 253 -7.48 -2.28 13.96
C ASP A 253 -7.84 -2.89 12.58
N ARG A 254 -8.04 -4.21 12.54
CA ARG A 254 -8.37 -4.92 11.30
C ARG A 254 -9.65 -4.36 10.67
N GLU A 255 -10.68 -4.15 11.47
CA GLU A 255 -11.97 -3.63 11.03
C GLU A 255 -11.80 -2.23 10.45
N GLY A 256 -11.08 -1.35 11.15
CA GLY A 256 -10.73 -0.01 10.65
C GLY A 256 -10.00 -0.05 9.29
N LEU A 257 -9.01 -0.94 9.14
CA LEU A 257 -8.28 -1.10 7.87
C LEU A 257 -9.13 -1.65 6.73
N VAL A 258 -10.10 -2.52 7.02
CA VAL A 258 -11.06 -3.03 6.02
C VAL A 258 -12.07 -1.95 5.63
N GLU A 259 -12.46 -1.12 6.60
CA GLU A 259 -13.35 0.03 6.38
C GLU A 259 -12.67 1.23 5.74
N ALA A 260 -11.32 1.30 5.80
CA ALA A 260 -10.50 2.29 5.12
C ALA A 260 -10.59 2.13 3.59
N LYS A 261 -11.78 2.37 3.08
CA LYS A 261 -12.06 2.51 1.67
C LYS A 261 -11.63 3.91 1.28
N THR A 262 -10.76 3.99 0.28
CA THR A 262 -10.77 5.16 -0.56
C THR A 262 -12.12 5.28 -1.24
N LEU A 263 -12.55 6.53 -1.45
CA LEU A 263 -13.66 6.85 -2.33
C LEU A 263 -13.54 6.06 -3.65
N ASP A 264 -14.68 5.58 -4.15
CA ASP A 264 -14.73 4.81 -5.39
C ASP A 264 -14.09 5.64 -6.51
N PRO A 265 -13.04 5.13 -7.19
CA PRO A 265 -12.41 5.87 -8.26
C PRO A 265 -13.35 5.85 -9.47
N ILE A 266 -13.81 7.04 -9.86
CA ILE A 266 -14.59 7.25 -11.07
C ILE A 266 -13.70 7.95 -12.08
N THR A 267 -13.31 7.26 -13.14
CA THR A 267 -12.49 7.85 -14.20
C THR A 267 -13.35 8.34 -15.36
N LEU A 268 -13.22 9.62 -15.71
CA LEU A 268 -13.73 10.17 -16.96
C LEU A 268 -12.60 10.24 -18.00
N PHE A 269 -12.73 9.44 -19.05
CA PHE A 269 -11.93 9.59 -20.27
C PHE A 269 -12.48 10.76 -21.09
N HIS A 270 -11.88 11.93 -20.89
CA HIS A 270 -12.38 13.22 -21.33
C HIS A 270 -11.82 13.64 -22.69
N ALA A 271 -12.68 14.22 -23.52
CA ALA A 271 -12.33 14.91 -24.77
C ALA A 271 -12.82 16.36 -24.67
N PRO A 272 -12.00 17.33 -24.20
CA PRO A 272 -12.43 18.70 -23.95
C PRO A 272 -13.05 19.42 -25.16
N SER A 273 -12.71 18.99 -26.37
CA SER A 273 -13.28 19.52 -27.62
C SER A 273 -14.70 19.01 -27.91
N SER A 274 -15.22 18.04 -27.16
CA SER A 274 -16.56 17.47 -27.31
C SER A 274 -17.53 18.08 -26.30
N SER A 275 -18.65 18.61 -26.81
CA SER A 275 -19.74 19.13 -25.97
C SER A 275 -20.29 18.04 -25.05
N THR A 276 -20.48 16.82 -25.58
CA THR A 276 -20.90 15.64 -24.82
C THR A 276 -19.91 15.35 -23.70
N SER A 277 -18.60 15.37 -23.97
CA SER A 277 -17.60 15.13 -22.92
C SER A 277 -17.57 16.22 -21.85
N THR A 278 -17.81 17.47 -22.24
CA THR A 278 -17.90 18.61 -21.31
C THR A 278 -19.14 18.50 -20.41
N ASN A 279 -20.27 18.05 -20.96
CA ASN A 279 -21.49 17.80 -20.19
C ASN A 279 -21.27 16.70 -19.15
N ALA A 280 -20.70 15.55 -19.54
CA ALA A 280 -20.38 14.45 -18.63
C ALA A 280 -19.47 14.91 -17.47
N TYR A 281 -18.42 15.67 -17.77
CA TYR A 281 -17.54 16.27 -16.75
C TYR A 281 -18.32 17.17 -15.76
N ASN A 282 -19.20 18.04 -16.27
CA ASN A 282 -19.99 18.92 -15.40
C ASN A 282 -21.01 18.16 -14.55
N ILE A 283 -21.57 17.05 -15.04
CA ILE A 283 -22.43 16.16 -14.25
C ILE A 283 -21.63 15.55 -13.09
N LEU A 284 -20.48 14.93 -13.39
CA LEU A 284 -19.64 14.28 -12.39
C LEU A 284 -19.07 15.27 -11.36
N LYS A 285 -18.68 16.47 -11.80
CA LYS A 285 -18.19 17.51 -10.89
C LYS A 285 -19.27 17.97 -9.90
N ARG A 286 -20.52 18.13 -10.38
CA ARG A 286 -21.67 18.45 -9.51
C ARG A 286 -21.97 17.30 -8.54
N ALA A 287 -21.97 16.07 -9.03
CA ALA A 287 -22.20 14.87 -8.24
C ALA A 287 -21.16 14.71 -7.13
N SER A 288 -19.86 14.81 -7.46
CA SER A 288 -18.76 14.73 -6.49
C SER A 288 -18.88 15.82 -5.42
N THR A 289 -19.18 17.06 -5.81
CA THR A 289 -19.39 18.16 -4.84
C THR A 289 -20.56 17.90 -3.89
N ALA A 290 -21.67 17.37 -4.42
CA ALA A 290 -22.86 17.04 -3.62
C ALA A 290 -22.60 15.85 -2.67
N ALA A 291 -21.89 14.83 -3.15
CA ALA A 291 -21.57 13.63 -2.40
C ALA A 291 -20.69 13.93 -1.18
N SER A 292 -19.66 14.75 -1.35
CA SER A 292 -18.79 15.17 -0.24
C SER A 292 -19.52 15.97 0.85
N SER A 293 -20.70 16.53 0.55
CA SER A 293 -21.54 17.23 1.55
C SER A 293 -22.56 16.34 2.27
N THR A 294 -22.94 15.21 1.67
CA THR A 294 -24.02 14.34 2.16
C THR A 294 -23.54 12.95 2.61
N ALA A 295 -22.27 12.62 2.35
CA ALA A 295 -21.64 11.31 2.56
C ALA A 295 -22.33 10.14 1.84
N ARG A 296 -23.32 10.41 0.98
CA ARG A 296 -24.02 9.43 0.16
C ARG A 296 -23.42 9.44 -1.25
N GLY A 297 -22.94 8.28 -1.69
CA GLY A 297 -22.33 8.12 -3.02
C GLY A 297 -21.07 8.95 -3.20
N ASP A 298 -20.22 9.06 -2.16
CA ASP A 298 -18.95 9.79 -2.22
C ASP A 298 -17.93 9.01 -3.06
N PHE A 299 -17.27 9.70 -3.98
CA PHE A 299 -16.40 9.10 -4.99
C PHE A 299 -15.25 10.04 -5.37
N GLN A 300 -14.12 9.47 -5.79
CA GLN A 300 -12.98 10.22 -6.27
C GLN A 300 -13.06 10.37 -7.80
N LEU A 301 -13.30 11.59 -8.28
CA LEU A 301 -13.32 11.88 -9.71
C LEU A 301 -11.90 12.03 -10.26
N GLU A 302 -11.51 11.15 -11.17
CA GLU A 302 -10.29 11.24 -11.96
C GLU A 302 -10.64 11.64 -13.40
N VAL A 303 -9.99 12.68 -13.93
CA VAL A 303 -10.23 13.14 -15.30
C VAL A 303 -8.96 13.01 -16.11
N THR A 304 -9.00 12.25 -17.20
CA THR A 304 -7.85 12.01 -18.06
C THR A 304 -8.20 12.27 -19.52
N THR A 305 -7.27 12.89 -20.26
CA THR A 305 -7.35 13.02 -21.72
C THR A 305 -6.54 11.94 -22.43
N ALA A 306 -5.69 11.21 -21.70
CA ALA A 306 -4.94 10.08 -22.23
C ALA A 306 -5.89 8.92 -22.61
N PRO A 307 -5.55 8.09 -23.61
CA PRO A 307 -6.25 6.83 -23.81
C PRO A 307 -6.06 5.88 -22.62
N PRO A 308 -6.96 4.89 -22.40
CA PRO A 308 -6.77 3.87 -21.38
C PRO A 308 -5.51 3.02 -21.63
N THR A 309 -5.02 2.32 -20.61
CA THR A 309 -4.08 1.20 -20.82
C THR A 309 -4.79 0.02 -21.50
N THR A 310 -4.03 -0.96 -21.98
CA THR A 310 -4.64 -2.17 -22.59
C THR A 310 -5.52 -2.93 -21.60
N ASP A 311 -5.10 -3.02 -20.33
CA ASP A 311 -5.89 -3.68 -19.28
C ASP A 311 -7.11 -2.88 -18.87
N GLN A 312 -6.99 -1.54 -18.79
CA GLN A 312 -8.15 -0.68 -18.59
C GLN A 312 -9.17 -0.85 -19.71
N LEU A 313 -8.73 -0.91 -20.98
CA LEU A 313 -9.62 -1.16 -22.11
C LEU A 313 -10.30 -2.52 -22.01
N ARG A 314 -9.58 -3.58 -21.65
CA ARG A 314 -10.17 -4.91 -21.46
C ARG A 314 -11.28 -4.87 -20.40
N ASN A 315 -11.00 -4.27 -19.24
CA ASN A 315 -11.99 -4.11 -18.18
C ASN A 315 -13.20 -3.28 -18.64
N ILE A 316 -12.99 -2.18 -19.36
CA ILE A 316 -14.09 -1.36 -19.89
C ILE A 316 -14.97 -2.17 -20.84
N LEU A 317 -14.37 -2.97 -21.74
CA LEU A 317 -15.10 -3.83 -22.66
C LEU A 317 -15.94 -4.86 -21.89
N ASP A 318 -15.39 -5.43 -20.82
CA ASP A 318 -16.12 -6.36 -19.96
C ASP A 318 -17.29 -5.66 -19.24
N TYR A 319 -17.09 -4.44 -18.72
CA TYR A 319 -18.11 -3.68 -17.98
C TYR A 319 -19.30 -3.24 -18.84
N VAL A 320 -19.06 -2.97 -20.13
CA VAL A 320 -20.13 -2.58 -21.07
C VAL A 320 -20.82 -3.77 -21.72
N SER A 321 -20.17 -4.95 -21.71
CA SER A 321 -20.70 -6.17 -22.29
C SER A 321 -21.66 -6.85 -21.32
N ALA A 322 -22.91 -7.03 -21.73
CA ALA A 322 -23.89 -7.80 -20.97
C ALA A 322 -23.63 -9.31 -21.15
N ASP A 323 -22.52 -9.83 -20.61
CA ASP A 323 -22.29 -11.27 -20.61
C ASP A 323 -23.04 -11.92 -19.44
N ALA A 324 -24.10 -12.66 -19.75
CA ALA A 324 -25.01 -13.29 -18.79
C ALA A 324 -24.35 -14.39 -17.92
N ASN A 325 -23.08 -14.69 -18.15
CA ASN A 325 -22.29 -15.69 -17.40
C ASN A 325 -21.23 -15.10 -16.45
N ALA A 326 -21.06 -13.77 -16.42
CA ALA A 326 -20.22 -13.13 -15.40
C ALA A 326 -20.99 -13.09 -14.07
N ALA A 327 -20.38 -13.57 -12.99
CA ALA A 327 -20.92 -13.56 -11.63
C ALA A 327 -20.97 -12.14 -11.01
N SER A 328 -21.34 -11.12 -11.81
CA SER A 328 -21.55 -9.75 -11.36
C SER A 328 -22.98 -9.57 -10.89
N THR A 329 -23.12 -9.08 -9.66
CA THR A 329 -24.39 -8.86 -8.96
C THR A 329 -25.16 -7.62 -9.44
N SER A 330 -24.68 -6.87 -10.44
CA SER A 330 -25.39 -5.69 -10.97
C SER A 330 -26.17 -6.03 -12.23
N ARG A 331 -27.47 -6.33 -12.09
CA ARG A 331 -28.37 -6.73 -13.19
C ARG A 331 -28.89 -5.57 -14.07
N ASN A 332 -28.39 -4.34 -13.88
CA ASN A 332 -29.04 -3.13 -14.40
C ASN A 332 -28.13 -2.15 -15.17
N SER A 333 -26.91 -2.53 -15.58
CA SER A 333 -26.10 -1.70 -16.48
C SER A 333 -26.65 -1.77 -17.91
N LYS A 334 -26.71 -0.61 -18.59
CA LYS A 334 -27.08 -0.55 -20.01
C LYS A 334 -25.98 -1.24 -20.82
N ALA A 335 -26.35 -2.22 -21.63
CA ALA A 335 -25.42 -2.87 -22.53
C ALA A 335 -25.01 -1.92 -23.66
N TYR A 336 -23.70 -1.78 -23.91
CA TYR A 336 -23.18 -1.11 -25.09
C TYR A 336 -22.52 -2.12 -26.03
N ALA A 337 -22.49 -1.82 -27.32
CA ALA A 337 -21.75 -2.63 -28.26
C ALA A 337 -20.25 -2.34 -28.13
N VAL A 338 -19.42 -3.33 -28.47
CA VAL A 338 -17.95 -3.14 -28.50
C VAL A 338 -17.55 -2.00 -29.44
N SER A 339 -18.29 -1.80 -30.52
CA SER A 339 -18.10 -0.67 -31.46
C SER A 339 -18.35 0.70 -30.86
N ASP A 340 -19.09 0.78 -29.74
CA ASP A 340 -19.35 2.02 -29.01
C ASP A 340 -18.17 2.41 -28.11
N VAL A 341 -17.27 1.46 -27.81
CA VAL A 341 -16.02 1.71 -27.05
C VAL A 341 -14.85 1.94 -28.01
N ILE A 342 -14.69 1.06 -29.01
CA ILE A 342 -13.66 1.19 -30.06
C ILE A 342 -14.33 1.29 -31.43
N THR A 343 -14.13 2.41 -32.10
CA THR A 343 -14.76 2.71 -33.39
C THR A 343 -14.47 1.61 -34.42
N GLY A 344 -15.53 0.95 -34.89
CA GLY A 344 -15.44 -0.07 -35.94
C GLY A 344 -14.81 -1.39 -35.51
N ALA A 345 -14.73 -1.67 -34.20
CA ALA A 345 -14.42 -3.00 -33.69
C ALA A 345 -15.63 -3.94 -33.78
N LYS A 346 -15.39 -5.21 -34.08
CA LYS A 346 -16.44 -6.24 -34.22
C LYS A 346 -16.71 -7.00 -32.93
N ASP A 347 -15.66 -7.24 -32.16
CA ASP A 347 -15.64 -7.99 -30.91
C ASP A 347 -14.48 -7.49 -30.02
N ALA A 348 -14.38 -8.00 -28.81
CA ALA A 348 -13.40 -7.54 -27.83
C ALA A 348 -11.94 -7.79 -28.26
N GLU A 349 -11.67 -8.90 -28.95
CA GLU A 349 -10.33 -9.20 -29.47
C GLU A 349 -9.93 -8.22 -30.59
N ASP A 350 -10.85 -7.96 -31.52
CA ASP A 350 -10.67 -6.97 -32.59
C ASP A 350 -10.51 -5.55 -32.03
N ALA A 351 -11.24 -5.21 -30.97
CA ALA A 351 -11.10 -3.93 -30.26
C ALA A 351 -9.69 -3.75 -29.67
N LEU A 352 -9.20 -4.74 -28.92
CA LEU A 352 -7.85 -4.70 -28.33
C LEU A 352 -6.75 -4.64 -29.41
N ARG A 353 -6.93 -5.38 -30.51
CA ARG A 353 -6.00 -5.36 -31.65
C ARG A 353 -5.96 -3.97 -32.31
N LYS A 354 -7.13 -3.42 -32.67
CA LYS A 354 -7.24 -2.08 -33.28
C LYS A 354 -6.67 -0.99 -32.40
N PHE A 355 -6.98 -1.04 -31.10
CA PHE A 355 -6.48 -0.08 -30.12
C PHE A 355 -4.95 -0.07 -30.03
N LYS A 356 -4.32 -1.24 -30.11
CA LYS A 356 -2.85 -1.35 -30.15
C LYS A 356 -2.27 -0.84 -31.48
N GLU A 357 -2.95 -1.10 -32.60
CA GLU A 357 -2.48 -0.70 -33.93
C GLU A 357 -2.57 0.82 -34.16
N ASP A 358 -3.60 1.48 -33.63
CA ASP A 358 -3.87 2.89 -33.88
C ASP A 358 -3.44 3.82 -32.71
N GLY A 359 -2.79 3.26 -31.69
CA GLY A 359 -2.33 4.00 -30.52
C GLY A 359 -3.48 4.57 -29.67
N GLY A 360 -4.65 3.95 -29.72
CA GLY A 360 -5.85 4.35 -28.98
C GLY A 360 -6.66 5.48 -29.62
N SER A 361 -6.43 5.78 -30.89
CA SER A 361 -7.13 6.83 -31.63
C SER A 361 -8.63 6.53 -31.81
N GLY A 362 -8.98 5.24 -31.95
CA GLY A 362 -10.34 4.77 -32.15
C GLY A 362 -11.17 4.68 -30.87
N PHE A 363 -10.58 4.96 -29.71
CA PHE A 363 -11.27 4.96 -28.42
C PHE A 363 -12.25 6.11 -28.30
N VAL A 364 -13.53 5.76 -28.15
CA VAL A 364 -14.65 6.70 -28.07
C VAL A 364 -14.59 7.45 -26.75
N ARG A 365 -14.94 8.74 -26.78
CA ARG A 365 -15.00 9.62 -25.60
C ARG A 365 -16.27 10.49 -25.67
N PRO A 366 -16.91 10.80 -24.53
CA PRO A 366 -16.56 10.39 -23.17
C PRO A 366 -16.94 8.95 -22.87
N ILE A 367 -16.14 8.33 -22.00
CA ILE A 367 -16.54 7.14 -21.25
C ILE A 367 -16.24 7.42 -19.78
N THR A 368 -17.24 7.24 -18.93
CA THR A 368 -17.10 7.30 -17.48
C THR A 368 -17.08 5.89 -16.94
N VAL A 369 -16.12 5.57 -16.07
CA VAL A 369 -15.90 4.22 -15.56
C VAL A 369 -15.90 4.23 -14.04
N ASP A 370 -16.73 3.37 -13.45
CA ASP A 370 -16.67 2.99 -12.05
C ASP A 370 -15.94 1.66 -11.93
N TRP A 371 -14.67 1.74 -11.49
CA TRP A 371 -13.83 0.56 -11.36
C TRP A 371 -14.22 -0.32 -10.16
N THR A 372 -14.84 0.25 -9.12
CA THR A 372 -15.25 -0.52 -7.93
C THR A 372 -16.45 -1.39 -8.27
N ASN A 373 -17.45 -0.82 -8.94
CA ASN A 373 -18.72 -1.50 -9.21
C ASN A 373 -18.78 -2.17 -10.58
N ALA A 374 -17.67 -2.17 -11.33
CA ALA A 374 -17.54 -2.76 -12.67
C ALA A 374 -18.60 -2.22 -13.64
N GLN A 375 -18.77 -0.89 -13.66
CA GLN A 375 -19.72 -0.20 -14.52
C GLN A 375 -19.02 0.82 -15.42
N ALA A 376 -19.56 1.01 -16.62
CA ALA A 376 -19.13 2.08 -17.52
C ALA A 376 -20.34 2.70 -18.23
N VAL A 377 -20.29 4.01 -18.42
CA VAL A 377 -21.31 4.80 -19.13
C VAL A 377 -20.65 5.53 -20.29
N ILE A 378 -21.14 5.28 -21.50
CA ILE A 378 -20.69 5.94 -22.72
C ILE A 378 -21.58 7.14 -23.02
N GLY A 379 -20.97 8.31 -23.25
CA GLY A 379 -21.70 9.56 -23.51
C GLY A 379 -21.95 10.41 -22.25
N ASP A 380 -22.99 11.25 -22.29
CA ASP A 380 -23.34 12.24 -21.26
C ASP A 380 -24.75 12.10 -20.70
N ASN A 381 -25.33 10.88 -20.73
CA ASN A 381 -26.64 10.66 -20.15
C ASN A 381 -26.61 10.88 -18.63
N GLU A 382 -27.20 11.98 -18.18
CA GLU A 382 -27.18 12.40 -16.78
C GLU A 382 -27.79 11.35 -15.84
N SER A 383 -28.87 10.68 -16.23
CA SER A 383 -29.49 9.65 -15.39
C SER A 383 -28.63 8.40 -15.28
N GLU A 384 -27.95 7.99 -16.36
CA GLU A 384 -27.02 6.85 -16.34
C GLU A 384 -25.80 7.16 -15.45
N ILE A 385 -25.22 8.35 -15.61
CA ILE A 385 -24.07 8.80 -14.81
C ILE A 385 -24.44 8.90 -13.33
N LEU A 386 -25.55 9.57 -12.99
CA LEU A 386 -25.96 9.78 -11.59
C LEU A 386 -26.37 8.48 -10.89
N ARG A 387 -26.92 7.48 -11.61
CA ARG A 387 -27.17 6.14 -11.05
C ARG A 387 -25.87 5.43 -10.73
N MET A 388 -24.92 5.43 -11.68
CA MET A 388 -23.62 4.78 -11.49
C MET A 388 -22.89 5.34 -10.27
N VAL A 389 -22.95 6.65 -10.04
CA VAL A 389 -22.33 7.28 -8.85
C VAL A 389 -23.25 7.37 -7.62
N HIS A 390 -24.29 6.53 -7.56
CA HIS A 390 -25.22 6.36 -6.42
C HIS A 390 -25.90 7.66 -5.93
N GLN A 391 -26.06 8.64 -6.80
CA GLN A 391 -26.72 9.92 -6.49
C GLN A 391 -28.25 9.86 -6.62
N ILE A 392 -28.77 8.83 -7.28
CA ILE A 392 -30.20 8.54 -7.39
C ILE A 392 -30.45 7.05 -7.15
N GLU A 393 -31.55 6.71 -6.46
CA GLU A 393 -31.90 5.31 -6.17
C GLU A 393 -32.32 4.54 -7.44
N GLU A 394 -32.12 3.22 -7.41
CA GLU A 394 -32.70 2.32 -8.40
C GLU A 394 -34.22 2.44 -8.36
N GLY A 395 -34.82 3.00 -9.41
CA GLY A 395 -36.27 3.11 -9.51
C GLY A 395 -36.91 1.74 -9.75
N ASN A 396 -38.00 1.47 -9.01
CA ASN A 396 -38.96 0.37 -9.24
C ASN A 396 -39.46 0.28 -10.68
#